data_AF-A0A850G4Z2-F1
#
_entry.id   AF-A0A850G4Z2-F1
#
_cell.length_a   1.000
_cell.length_b   1.000
_cell.length_c   1.000
_cell.angle_alpha   90.00
_cell.angle_beta   90.00
_cell.angle_gamma   90.00
#
_symmetry.space_group_name_H-M   'P 1'
#
loop_
_entity.id
_entity.type
_entity.pdbx_description
1 polymer ?
#
loop_
_entity_poly.entity_id
_entity_poly.type
_entity_poly.pdbx_seq_one_letter_code
_entity_poly.pdbx_strand_id
1 'polypeptide(L)'
;MSRAAFLGLGVCIGLLASLACDRKWDFECTAVWVDRKGAELSREVYSYPQMADERGATARCEKEMLEARPRGGKSATCHCVGQD
;
A
#
# COMPACT_ATOMS: atom_id res chain seq x y z
N MET A 1 -54.64 -19.14 -26.00
CA MET A 1 -54.42 -17.88 -25.26
C MET A 1 -53.80 -18.22 -23.91
N SER A 2 -52.48 -18.10 -23.76
CA SER A 2 -51.81 -18.29 -22.46
C SER A 2 -50.69 -17.27 -22.33
N ARG A 3 -51.00 -16.16 -21.64
CA ARG A 3 -50.05 -15.11 -21.27
C ARG A 3 -49.28 -15.60 -20.03
N ALA A 4 -48.04 -16.01 -20.20
CA ALA A 4 -47.12 -16.22 -19.08
C ALA A 4 -46.58 -14.85 -18.63
N ALA A 5 -47.16 -14.30 -17.57
CA ALA A 5 -46.63 -13.12 -16.91
C ALA A 5 -45.61 -13.56 -15.86
N PHE A 6 -44.33 -13.47 -16.22
CA PHE A 6 -43.22 -13.45 -15.26
C PHE A 6 -43.27 -12.12 -14.50
N LEU A 7 -43.69 -12.13 -13.25
CA LEU A 7 -43.54 -10.99 -12.35
C LEU A 7 -43.15 -11.49 -10.96
N GLY A 8 -42.03 -10.97 -10.47
CA GLY A 8 -41.80 -10.86 -9.03
C GLY A 8 -40.77 -11.79 -8.43
N LEU A 9 -39.53 -11.77 -8.91
CA LEU A 9 -38.38 -12.15 -8.08
C LEU A 9 -37.25 -11.16 -8.34
N GLY A 10 -37.09 -10.16 -7.47
CA GLY A 10 -36.10 -9.11 -7.72
C GLY A 10 -35.94 -8.08 -6.61
N VAL A 11 -36.17 -8.44 -5.35
CA VAL A 11 -35.77 -7.61 -4.22
C VAL A 11 -35.20 -8.54 -3.16
N CYS A 12 -33.88 -8.68 -3.16
CA CYS A 12 -33.02 -9.08 -2.04
C CYS A 12 -31.58 -9.19 -2.55
N ILE A 13 -31.05 -8.16 -3.21
CA ILE A 13 -29.59 -7.97 -3.31
C ILE A 13 -29.19 -7.26 -2.02
N GLY A 14 -29.25 -8.04 -0.94
CA GLY A 14 -28.79 -7.64 0.37
C GLY A 14 -27.28 -7.55 0.39
N LEU A 15 -26.78 -6.43 0.93
CA LEU A 15 -25.66 -6.37 1.86
C LEU A 15 -24.56 -7.43 1.68
N LEU A 16 -23.75 -7.31 0.62
CA LEU A 16 -22.47 -8.03 0.51
C LEU A 16 -21.29 -7.06 0.26
N ALA A 17 -21.46 -5.77 0.57
CA ALA A 17 -20.45 -4.74 0.36
C ALA A 17 -19.65 -4.37 1.63
N SER A 18 -19.57 -5.25 2.64
CA SER A 18 -18.94 -4.89 3.93
C SER A 18 -18.03 -5.97 4.52
N LEU A 19 -17.37 -6.74 3.66
CA LEU A 19 -16.20 -7.53 4.04
C LEU A 19 -14.95 -6.98 3.34
N ALA A 20 -14.79 -5.66 3.33
CA ALA A 20 -13.44 -5.11 3.32
C ALA A 20 -12.87 -5.45 4.69
N CYS A 21 -12.29 -6.63 4.82
CA CYS A 21 -11.47 -6.96 5.97
C CYS A 21 -10.42 -5.86 6.07
N ASP A 22 -10.52 -5.02 7.10
CA ASP A 22 -9.50 -4.07 7.52
C ASP A 22 -8.32 -4.88 8.10
N ARG A 23 -7.74 -5.74 7.26
CA ARG A 23 -6.57 -6.53 7.58
C ARG A 23 -5.42 -5.54 7.60
N LYS A 24 -4.95 -5.27 8.81
CA LYS A 24 -3.74 -4.51 9.03
C LYS A 24 -2.57 -5.44 8.75
N TRP A 25 -1.70 -5.01 7.85
CA TRP A 25 -0.52 -5.75 7.44
C TRP A 25 0.71 -5.07 7.99
N ASP A 26 1.71 -5.87 8.32
CA ASP A 26 3.02 -5.34 8.63
C ASP A 26 3.75 -5.14 7.29
N PHE A 27 4.38 -3.98 7.08
CA PHE A 27 5.12 -3.71 5.85
C PHE A 27 6.59 -3.52 6.17
N GLU A 28 7.44 -4.16 5.39
CA GLU A 28 8.87 -3.85 5.39
C GLU A 28 9.17 -2.98 4.17
N CYS A 29 9.75 -1.81 4.41
CA CYS A 29 10.09 -0.83 3.41
C CYS A 29 11.60 -0.65 3.32
N THR A 30 12.17 -0.93 2.15
CA THR A 30 13.57 -0.62 1.88
C THR A 30 13.68 0.75 1.24
N ALA A 31 14.39 1.67 1.89
CA ALA A 31 14.77 2.97 1.37
C ALA A 31 16.19 2.90 0.79
N VAL A 32 16.36 3.34 -0.46
CA VAL A 32 17.67 3.41 -1.11
C VAL A 32 17.95 4.83 -1.56
N TRP A 33 19.06 5.40 -1.10
CA TRP A 33 19.58 6.68 -1.57
C TRP A 33 20.62 6.46 -2.64
N VAL A 34 20.54 7.26 -3.70
CA VAL A 34 21.54 7.25 -4.78
C VAL A 34 22.18 8.62 -4.96
N ASP A 35 23.44 8.60 -5.40
CA ASP A 35 24.19 9.79 -5.77
C ASP A 35 23.74 10.36 -7.13
N ARG A 36 24.41 11.42 -7.59
CA ARG A 36 24.10 12.03 -8.89
C ARG A 36 24.43 11.14 -10.10
N LYS A 37 25.29 10.13 -9.92
CA LYS A 37 25.71 9.16 -10.94
C LYS A 37 24.91 7.85 -10.87
N GLY A 38 23.98 7.73 -9.91
CA GLY A 38 23.16 6.54 -9.69
C GLY A 38 23.81 5.48 -8.80
N ALA A 39 24.93 5.79 -8.13
CA ALA A 39 25.55 4.88 -7.17
C ALA A 39 24.78 4.88 -5.84
N GLU A 40 24.54 3.70 -5.27
CA GLU A 40 23.93 3.55 -3.93
C GLU A 40 24.82 4.20 -2.87
N LEU A 41 24.26 5.13 -2.12
CA LEU A 41 24.92 5.85 -1.03
C LEU A 41 24.58 5.24 0.33
N SER A 42 23.31 4.90 0.52
CA SER A 42 22.83 4.22 1.72
C SER A 42 21.58 3.41 1.41
N ARG A 43 21.37 2.39 2.23
CA ARG A 43 20.18 1.55 2.24
C ARG A 43 19.73 1.37 3.67
N GLU A 44 18.47 1.64 3.92
CA GLU A 44 17.83 1.49 5.23
C GLU A 44 16.56 0.67 5.09
N VAL A 45 16.26 -0.13 6.11
CA VAL A 45 15.05 -0.95 6.16
C VAL A 45 14.19 -0.42 7.31
N TYR A 46 12.95 -0.06 6.99
CA TYR A 46 11.95 0.42 7.93
C TYR A 46 10.83 -0.61 8.04
N SER A 47 10.42 -0.91 9.26
CA SER A 47 9.29 -1.81 9.50
C SER A 47 8.11 -1.00 10.00
N TYR A 48 6.98 -1.06 9.29
CA TYR A 48 5.72 -0.40 9.64
C TYR A 48 4.67 -1.44 9.97
N PRO A 49 4.51 -1.80 11.26
CA PRO A 49 3.50 -2.76 11.66
C PRO A 49 2.10 -2.14 11.59
N GLN A 50 1.10 -3.00 11.39
CA GLN A 50 -0.31 -2.68 11.55
C GLN A 50 -0.82 -1.55 10.63
N MET A 51 -0.32 -1.47 9.39
CA MET A 51 -0.74 -0.46 8.42
C MET A 51 -1.96 -0.94 7.62
N ALA A 52 -2.81 0.01 7.22
CA ALA A 52 -4.00 -0.27 6.43
C ALA A 52 -3.68 -0.71 4.99
N ASP A 53 -2.60 -0.16 4.40
CA ASP A 53 -2.19 -0.47 3.05
C ASP A 53 -0.71 -0.11 2.79
N GLU A 54 -0.16 -0.65 1.69
CA GLU A 54 1.22 -0.44 1.25
C GLU A 54 1.52 1.03 0.92
N ARG A 55 0.52 1.78 0.44
CA ARG A 55 0.70 3.19 0.08
C ARG A 55 0.93 4.04 1.31
N GLY A 56 0.21 3.76 2.40
CA GLY A 56 0.44 4.36 3.71
C GLY A 56 1.83 4.07 4.25
N ALA A 57 2.30 2.83 4.12
CA ALA A 57 3.66 2.44 4.49
C ALA A 57 4.72 3.16 3.64
N THR A 58 4.48 3.26 2.33
CA THR A 58 5.39 3.90 1.37
C THR A 58 5.47 5.41 1.59
N ALA A 59 4.35 6.09 1.76
CA ALA A 59 4.33 7.54 2.04
C ALA A 59 5.04 7.88 3.36
N ARG A 60 4.93 7.00 4.36
CA ARG A 60 5.63 7.15 5.63
C ARG A 60 7.14 6.90 5.47
N CYS A 61 7.53 5.85 4.75
CA CYS A 61 8.90 5.58 4.36
C CYS A 61 9.53 6.77 3.64
N GLU A 62 8.83 7.34 2.65
CA GLU A 62 9.29 8.51 1.90
C GLU A 62 9.57 9.70 2.78
N LYS A 63 8.68 9.98 3.74
CA LYS A 63 8.87 11.07 4.68
C LYS A 63 10.08 10.85 5.59
N GLU A 64 10.18 9.69 6.23
CA GLU A 64 11.25 9.36 7.17
C GLU A 64 12.63 9.32 6.45
N MET A 65 12.66 8.74 5.25
CA MET A 65 13.84 8.71 4.36
C MET A 65 14.32 10.11 3.96
N LEU A 66 13.41 11.03 3.63
CA LEU A 66 13.76 12.41 3.25
C LEU A 66 14.36 13.19 4.43
N GLU A 67 13.91 12.92 5.66
CA GLU A 67 14.48 13.48 6.88
C GLU A 67 15.89 12.94 7.14
N ALA A 68 16.13 11.66 6.83
CA ALA A 68 17.43 10.97 6.98
C ALA A 68 18.41 11.21 5.82
N ARG A 69 18.15 12.16 4.91
CA ARG A 69 18.90 12.33 3.65
C ARG A 69 20.44 12.39 3.86
N PRO A 70 21.21 11.42 3.32
CA PRO A 70 22.66 11.44 3.41
C PRO A 70 23.26 12.55 2.53
N ARG A 71 24.43 13.04 2.95
CA ARG A 71 25.15 14.10 2.22
C ARG A 71 25.52 13.61 0.81
N GLY A 72 24.97 14.26 -0.22
CA GLY A 72 25.21 13.89 -1.62
C GLY A 72 24.07 13.08 -2.26
N GLY A 73 23.08 12.62 -1.49
CA GLY A 73 21.88 11.96 -2.02
C GLY A 73 21.08 12.89 -2.92
N LYS A 74 20.80 12.49 -4.16
CA LYS A 74 20.01 13.27 -5.12
C LYS A 74 18.56 12.81 -5.16
N SER A 75 18.36 11.50 -5.16
CA SER A 75 17.05 10.86 -5.20
C SER A 75 17.06 9.66 -4.29
N ALA A 76 15.87 9.29 -3.86
CA ALA A 76 15.66 8.17 -2.97
C ALA A 76 14.42 7.41 -3.42
N THR A 77 14.41 6.11 -3.20
CA THR A 77 13.29 5.24 -3.55
C THR A 77 12.95 4.37 -2.36
N CYS A 78 11.69 4.39 -1.95
CA CYS A 78 11.14 3.45 -0.97
C CYS A 78 10.40 2.35 -1.71
N HIS A 79 10.69 1.11 -1.36
CA HIS A 79 9.90 -0.04 -1.79
C HIS A 79 9.40 -0.77 -0.56
N CYS A 80 8.08 -0.74 -0.36
CA CYS A 80 7.40 -1.49 0.69
C CYS A 80 6.88 -2.81 0.16
N VAL A 81 6.93 -3.84 0.98
CA VAL A 81 6.36 -5.16 0.73
C VAL A 81 5.59 -5.59 1.96
N GLY A 82 4.35 -6.03 1.78
CA GLY A 82 3.54 -6.60 2.85
C GLY A 82 4.16 -7.90 3.36
N GLN A 83 4.27 -8.02 4.66
CA GLN A 83 4.70 -9.23 5.38
C GLN A 83 3.43 -9.93 5.88
N ASP A 84 3.29 -11.22 5.55
CA ASP A 84 2.23 -12.13 6.03
C ASP A 84 2.49 -12.61 7.46
#